data_AF-A0A8T4WCU6-F1
#
_entry.id   AF-A0A8T4WCU6-F1
#
_cell.length_a   1.000
_cell.length_b   1.000
_cell.length_c   1.000
_cell.angle_alpha   90.00
_cell.angle_beta   90.00
_cell.angle_gamma   90.00
#
_symmetry.space_group_name_H-M   'P 1'
#
loop_
_entity.id
_entity.type
_entity.pdbx_description
1 polymer ?
#
loop_
_entity_poly.entity_id
_entity_poly.type
_entity_poly.pdbx_seq_one_letter_code
_entity_poly.pdbx_strand_id
1 'polypeptide(L)'
;ADSLKLVCYSSFCLLDDKEDIPLESKIVVAYIVGGSSRKVLERHDIDIVKKKTIRRSLHEGNYASAAKKVTRKMLESFAVIGTLDECVSRMKNLSEVGIDQFVIGSPIGRNKLATINRVGNEIIPQIT
;
A
#
# COMPACT_ATOMS: atom_id res chain seq x y z
N ALA A 1 -15.93 -27.55 -9.93
CA ALA A 1 -15.61 -26.24 -10.50
C ALA A 1 -14.84 -25.47 -9.46
N ASP A 2 -13.66 -24.95 -9.78
CA ASP A 2 -12.93 -24.10 -8.84
C ASP A 2 -13.80 -22.89 -8.51
N SER A 3 -13.99 -22.60 -7.22
CA SER A 3 -14.73 -21.43 -6.77
C SER A 3 -14.00 -20.15 -7.20
N LEU A 4 -14.75 -19.09 -7.50
CA LEU A 4 -14.21 -17.76 -7.77
C LEU A 4 -13.30 -17.33 -6.60
N LYS A 5 -12.09 -16.84 -6.90
CA LYS A 5 -11.16 -16.26 -5.91
C LYS A 5 -11.13 -14.74 -6.03
N LEU A 6 -11.35 -14.05 -4.91
CA LEU A 6 -11.19 -12.60 -4.78
C LEU A 6 -9.74 -12.28 -4.43
N VAL A 7 -9.05 -11.62 -5.36
CA VAL A 7 -7.62 -11.30 -5.23
C VAL A 7 -7.44 -9.81 -4.90
N CYS A 8 -6.76 -9.52 -3.79
CA CYS A 8 -6.33 -8.17 -3.42
C CYS A 8 -4.94 -7.87 -3.99
N TYR A 9 -4.89 -7.06 -5.04
CA TYR A 9 -3.63 -6.60 -5.65
C TYR A 9 -3.12 -5.34 -4.92
N SER A 10 -2.45 -5.52 -3.79
CA SER A 10 -2.10 -4.44 -2.88
C SER A 10 -0.72 -3.85 -3.16
N SER A 11 -0.56 -2.53 -2.99
CA SER A 11 0.77 -2.00 -2.67
C SER A 11 1.14 -2.52 -1.28
N PHE A 12 2.30 -3.15 -1.14
CA PHE A 12 2.73 -3.74 0.11
C PHE A 12 4.11 -3.19 0.51
N CYS A 13 4.32 -2.94 1.79
CA CYS A 13 5.65 -2.62 2.32
C CYS A 13 5.79 -3.03 3.78
N LEU A 14 6.62 -4.03 4.05
CA LEU A 14 7.00 -4.39 5.42
C LEU A 14 8.09 -3.44 5.92
N LEU A 15 7.85 -2.84 7.08
CA LEU A 15 8.74 -1.90 7.75
C LEU A 15 9.37 -2.55 8.99
N ASP A 16 10.66 -2.28 9.21
CA ASP A 16 11.33 -2.61 10.47
C ASP A 16 10.99 -1.57 11.55
N ASP A 17 10.89 -0.31 11.15
CA ASP A 17 10.47 0.82 11.97
C ASP A 17 9.26 1.52 11.31
N LYS A 18 8.23 1.81 12.11
CA LYS A 18 6.96 2.37 11.64
C LYS A 18 7.08 3.74 10.96
N GLU A 19 8.06 4.54 11.38
CA GLU A 19 8.29 5.89 10.88
C GLU A 19 9.25 5.92 9.68
N ASP A 20 10.06 4.87 9.50
CA ASP A 20 11.07 4.77 8.44
C ASP A 20 10.50 4.29 7.08
N ILE A 21 9.50 5.02 6.58
CA ILE A 21 8.77 4.69 5.36
C ILE A 21 9.64 4.96 4.11
N PRO A 22 9.93 3.94 3.27
CA PRO A 22 10.71 4.10 2.04
C PRO A 22 10.10 5.12 1.08
N LEU A 23 10.96 5.84 0.37
CA LEU A 23 10.54 6.83 -0.62
C LEU A 23 9.68 6.18 -1.72
N GLU A 24 10.03 4.96 -2.12
CA GLU A 24 9.35 4.16 -3.13
C GLU A 24 7.90 3.88 -2.75
N SER A 25 7.62 3.58 -1.48
CA SER A 25 6.25 3.38 -0.99
C SER A 25 5.41 4.65 -1.16
N LYS A 26 6.00 5.80 -0.83
CA LYS A 26 5.35 7.10 -1.04
C LYS A 26 5.13 7.40 -2.52
N ILE A 27 6.07 7.04 -3.39
CA ILE A 27 5.92 7.25 -4.84
C ILE A 27 4.82 6.35 -5.42
N VAL A 28 4.78 5.06 -5.04
CA VAL A 28 3.70 4.13 -5.48
C VAL A 28 2.34 4.67 -5.07
N VAL A 29 2.18 5.07 -3.80
CA VAL A 29 0.92 5.65 -3.31
C VAL A 29 0.62 7.00 -3.97
N ALA A 30 1.62 7.81 -4.29
CA ALA A 30 1.43 9.04 -5.06
C ALA A 30 0.80 8.74 -6.44
N TYR A 31 1.27 7.72 -7.15
CA TYR A 31 0.68 7.28 -8.41
C TYR A 31 -0.76 6.78 -8.23
N ILE A 32 -1.02 5.96 -7.19
CA ILE A 32 -2.38 5.48 -6.89
C ILE A 32 -3.33 6.66 -6.63
N VAL A 33 -2.94 7.61 -5.79
CA VAL A 33 -3.73 8.82 -5.50
C VAL A 33 -3.91 9.68 -6.76
N GLY A 34 -2.85 9.85 -7.56
CA GLY A 34 -2.87 10.60 -8.81
C GLY A 34 -3.82 10.01 -9.86
N GLY A 35 -3.95 8.68 -9.89
CA GLY A 35 -4.82 7.92 -10.80
C GLY A 35 -6.24 7.67 -10.29
N SER A 36 -6.46 7.68 -8.97
CA SER A 36 -7.75 7.31 -8.35
C SER A 36 -8.90 8.22 -8.73
N SER A 37 -10.10 7.68 -8.92
CA SER A 37 -11.30 8.47 -9.21
C SER A 37 -11.75 9.31 -8.00
N ARG A 38 -12.59 10.33 -8.23
CA ARG A 38 -13.15 11.18 -7.16
C ARG A 38 -13.86 10.35 -6.08
N LYS A 39 -14.71 9.41 -6.48
CA LYS A 39 -15.48 8.55 -5.57
C LYS A 39 -14.57 7.69 -4.66
N VAL A 40 -13.45 7.21 -5.19
CA VAL A 40 -12.48 6.42 -4.40
C VAL A 40 -11.81 7.32 -3.36
N LEU A 41 -11.38 8.52 -3.74
CA LEU A 41 -10.76 9.44 -2.79
C LEU A 41 -11.72 9.90 -1.69
N GLU A 42 -12.97 10.23 -2.06
CA GLU A 42 -14.00 10.63 -1.11
C GLU A 42 -14.32 9.52 -0.10
N ARG A 43 -14.34 8.25 -0.52
CA ARG A 43 -14.51 7.10 0.38
C ARG A 43 -13.45 7.04 1.49
N HIS A 44 -12.25 7.57 1.23
CA HIS A 44 -11.14 7.60 2.16
C HIS A 44 -10.90 9.01 2.75
N ASP A 45 -11.84 9.95 2.59
CA ASP A 45 -11.71 11.38 2.94
C ASP A 45 -10.40 12.03 2.47
N ILE A 46 -9.97 11.71 1.25
CA ILE A 46 -8.77 12.27 0.64
C ILE A 46 -9.18 13.43 -0.27
N ASP A 47 -8.66 14.62 0.04
CA ASP A 47 -8.93 15.84 -0.70
C ASP A 47 -8.46 15.75 -2.16
N ILE A 48 -9.37 16.07 -3.09
CA ILE A 48 -9.13 16.13 -4.53
C ILE A 48 -8.06 17.17 -4.88
N VAL A 49 -7.94 18.25 -4.11
CA VAL A 49 -6.90 19.27 -4.29
C VAL A 49 -5.52 18.65 -4.07
N LYS A 50 -5.37 17.77 -3.05
CA LYS A 50 -4.12 17.02 -2.85
C LYS A 50 -3.82 16.10 -4.04
N LYS A 51 -4.81 15.40 -4.58
CA LYS A 51 -4.63 14.62 -5.82
C LYS A 51 -4.07 15.47 -6.96
N LYS A 52 -4.64 16.66 -7.21
CA LYS A 52 -4.18 17.54 -8.31
C LYS A 52 -2.71 17.95 -8.14
N THR A 53 -2.30 18.32 -6.93
CA THR A 53 -0.93 18.74 -6.65
C THR A 53 0.08 17.59 -6.70
N ILE A 54 -0.30 16.39 -6.24
CA ILE A 54 0.49 15.17 -6.39
C ILE A 54 0.65 14.82 -7.87
N ARG A 55 -0.45 14.78 -8.63
CA ARG A 55 -0.44 14.46 -10.07
C ARG A 55 0.43 15.43 -10.87
N ARG A 56 0.38 16.73 -10.56
CA ARG A 56 1.27 17.73 -11.18
C ARG A 56 2.74 17.42 -10.90
N SER A 57 3.08 17.17 -9.63
CA SER A 57 4.45 16.84 -9.24
C SER A 57 4.98 15.59 -9.95
N LEU A 58 4.14 14.56 -10.12
CA LEU A 58 4.48 13.35 -10.88
C LEU A 58 4.68 13.63 -12.38
N HIS A 59 3.83 14.45 -12.99
CA HIS A 59 3.94 14.82 -14.41
C HIS A 59 5.22 15.60 -14.71
N GLU A 60 5.65 16.46 -13.78
CA GLU A 60 6.90 17.22 -13.86
C GLU A 60 8.16 16.39 -13.53
N GLY A 61 8.01 15.08 -13.22
CA GLY A 61 9.11 14.22 -12.79
C GLY A 61 9.66 14.55 -11.39
N ASN A 62 8.97 15.40 -10.62
CA ASN A 62 9.39 15.82 -9.29
C ASN A 62 8.90 14.85 -8.20
N TYR A 63 9.50 13.64 -8.19
CA TYR A 63 9.11 12.55 -7.30
C TYR A 63 9.26 12.88 -5.82
N ALA A 64 10.32 13.62 -5.44
CA ALA A 64 10.52 14.05 -4.05
C ALA A 64 9.38 14.97 -3.57
N SER A 65 8.95 15.91 -4.42
CA SER A 65 7.82 16.79 -4.14
C SER A 65 6.48 16.05 -4.10
N ALA A 66 6.30 15.03 -4.93
CA ALA A 66 5.13 14.15 -4.88
C ALA A 66 5.10 13.35 -3.57
N ALA A 67 6.21 12.70 -3.20
CA ALA A 67 6.34 11.90 -2.00
C ALA A 67 6.10 12.71 -0.71
N LYS A 68 6.59 13.96 -0.64
CA LYS A 68 6.34 14.86 0.51
C LYS A 68 4.86 15.19 0.73
N LYS A 69 4.03 15.12 -0.32
CA LYS A 69 2.58 15.37 -0.24
C LYS A 69 1.78 14.14 0.15
N VAL A 70 2.39 12.96 0.09
CA VAL A 70 1.74 11.71 0.51
C VAL A 70 1.70 11.66 2.03
N THR A 71 0.47 11.63 2.55
CA THR A 71 0.20 11.58 3.99
C THR A 71 0.14 10.14 4.50
N ARG A 72 0.29 9.94 5.82
CA ARG A 72 0.08 8.63 6.47
C ARG A 72 -1.31 8.05 6.14
N LYS A 73 -2.36 8.88 6.18
CA LYS A 73 -3.73 8.46 5.80
C LYS A 73 -3.81 7.90 4.37
N MET A 74 -3.09 8.50 3.42
CA MET A 74 -3.04 7.99 2.04
C MET A 74 -2.32 6.63 1.97
N LEU A 75 -1.22 6.48 2.71
CA LEU A 75 -0.48 5.21 2.78
C LEU A 75 -1.37 4.10 3.34
N GLU A 76 -2.03 4.32 4.48
CA GLU A 76 -2.90 3.34 5.14
C GLU A 76 -4.18 3.03 4.34
N SER A 77 -4.64 3.97 3.51
CA SER A 77 -5.81 3.78 2.65
C SER A 77 -5.52 2.95 1.41
N PHE A 78 -4.32 3.10 0.83
CA PHE A 78 -3.98 2.54 -0.48
C PHE A 78 -2.88 1.48 -0.47
N ALA A 79 -2.30 1.18 0.69
CA ALA A 79 -1.27 0.16 0.85
C ALA A 79 -1.48 -0.66 2.13
N VAL A 80 -1.00 -1.90 2.10
CA VAL A 80 -0.70 -2.68 3.29
C VAL A 80 0.74 -2.35 3.66
N ILE A 81 0.91 -1.40 4.58
CA ILE A 81 2.23 -0.88 4.96
C ILE A 81 2.30 -0.70 6.47
N GLY A 82 3.39 -1.19 7.07
CA GLY A 82 3.58 -1.12 8.50
C GLY A 82 4.58 -2.14 9.01
N THR A 83 4.65 -2.27 10.33
CA THR A 83 5.38 -3.37 10.98
C THR A 83 4.75 -4.72 10.68
N LEU A 84 5.39 -5.81 11.11
CA LEU A 84 4.86 -7.17 10.97
C LEU A 84 3.42 -7.27 11.49
N ASP A 85 3.18 -6.83 12.73
CA ASP A 85 1.88 -6.92 13.38
C ASP A 85 0.83 -6.08 12.67
N GLU A 86 1.19 -4.87 12.21
CA GLU A 86 0.30 -3.99 11.45
C GLU A 86 -0.10 -4.64 10.11
N CYS A 87 0.86 -5.25 9.41
CA CYS A 87 0.59 -5.94 8.15
C CYS A 87 -0.30 -7.17 8.35
N VAL A 88 0.02 -8.02 9.34
CA VAL A 88 -0.79 -9.22 9.67
C VAL A 88 -2.21 -8.82 10.05
N SER A 89 -2.36 -7.85 10.94
CA SER A 89 -3.68 -7.34 11.35
C SER A 89 -4.47 -6.82 10.15
N ARG A 90 -3.84 -6.02 9.28
CA ARG A 90 -4.49 -5.48 8.10
C ARG A 90 -4.93 -6.57 7.12
N MET A 91 -4.10 -7.58 6.90
CA MET A 91 -4.41 -8.70 6.02
C MET A 91 -5.53 -9.56 6.59
N LYS A 92 -5.54 -9.85 7.90
CA LYS A 92 -6.67 -10.55 8.56
C LYS A 92 -7.99 -9.83 8.38
N ASN A 93 -8.03 -8.51 8.61
CA ASN A 93 -9.23 -7.71 8.41
C ASN A 93 -9.71 -7.74 6.94
N LEU A 94 -8.79 -7.84 5.98
CA LEU A 94 -9.12 -7.97 4.57
C LEU A 94 -9.64 -9.38 4.22
N SER A 95 -9.10 -10.43 4.84
CA SER A 95 -9.62 -11.80 4.71
C SER A 95 -11.03 -11.93 5.26
N GLU A 96 -11.34 -11.29 6.39
CA GLU A 96 -12.68 -11.30 7.01
C GLU A 96 -13.76 -10.70 6.11
N VAL A 97 -13.40 -9.76 5.22
CA VAL A 97 -14.32 -9.19 4.22
C VAL A 97 -14.35 -9.98 2.90
N GLY A 98 -13.74 -11.17 2.87
CA GLY A 98 -13.84 -12.14 1.77
C GLY A 98 -12.68 -12.12 0.77
N ILE A 99 -11.52 -11.55 1.10
CA ILE A 99 -10.33 -11.69 0.23
C ILE A 99 -9.72 -13.08 0.40
N ASP A 100 -9.62 -13.84 -0.70
CA ASP A 100 -9.06 -15.19 -0.73
C ASP A 100 -7.54 -15.20 -0.95
N GLN A 101 -7.02 -14.18 -1.64
CA GLN A 101 -5.61 -14.14 -2.03
C GLN A 101 -5.06 -12.72 -2.00
N PHE A 102 -3.83 -12.59 -1.49
CA PHE A 102 -3.08 -11.36 -1.52
C PHE A 102 -1.96 -11.45 -2.56
N VAL A 103 -1.82 -10.39 -3.35
CA VAL A 103 -0.60 -10.16 -4.11
C VAL A 103 0.22 -9.08 -3.42
N ILE A 104 1.47 -9.43 -3.13
CA ILE A 104 2.46 -8.57 -2.52
C ILE A 104 3.08 -7.68 -3.60
N GLY A 105 2.43 -6.54 -3.85
CA GLY A 105 2.84 -5.59 -4.87
C GLY A 105 3.92 -4.62 -4.40
N SER A 106 4.39 -3.79 -5.34
CA SER A 106 5.46 -2.81 -5.12
C SER A 106 5.20 -1.87 -3.93
N PRO A 107 6.24 -1.48 -3.16
CA PRO A 107 7.66 -1.86 -3.32
C PRO A 107 8.09 -3.14 -2.58
N ILE A 108 7.17 -3.82 -1.90
CA ILE A 108 7.38 -5.01 -1.05
C ILE A 108 8.10 -4.67 0.27
N GLY A 109 9.21 -3.94 0.21
CA GLY A 109 10.05 -3.56 1.34
C GLY A 109 11.37 -2.96 0.84
N ARG A 110 12.23 -2.49 1.75
CA ARG A 110 13.54 -1.90 1.36
C ARG A 110 14.42 -2.88 0.60
N ASN A 111 14.49 -4.12 1.10
CA ASN A 111 15.15 -5.22 0.43
C ASN A 111 14.11 -6.27 0.05
N LYS A 112 13.74 -6.29 -1.24
CA LYS A 112 12.67 -7.15 -1.77
C LYS A 112 12.86 -8.62 -1.40
N LEU A 113 14.06 -9.18 -1.58
CA LEU A 113 14.32 -10.60 -1.34
C LEU A 113 14.23 -10.93 0.16
N ALA A 114 14.85 -10.11 0.99
CA ALA A 114 14.75 -10.27 2.45
C ALA A 114 13.28 -10.16 2.89
N THR A 115 12.55 -9.17 2.40
CA THR A 115 11.13 -8.99 2.74
C THR A 115 10.26 -10.15 2.26
N ILE A 116 10.49 -10.70 1.05
CA ILE A 116 9.76 -11.88 0.56
C ILE A 116 9.98 -13.08 1.50
N ASN A 117 11.23 -13.33 1.93
CA ASN A 117 11.53 -14.39 2.88
C ASN A 117 10.82 -14.17 4.22
N ARG A 118 10.81 -12.93 4.72
CA ARG A 118 10.09 -12.57 5.95
C ARG A 118 8.59 -12.73 5.81
N VAL A 119 7.99 -12.32 4.69
CA VAL A 119 6.56 -12.57 4.41
C VAL A 119 6.28 -14.07 4.48
N GLY A 120 7.12 -14.88 3.83
CA GLY A 120 6.98 -16.34 3.83
C GLY A 120 7.07 -16.99 5.20
N ASN A 121 8.00 -16.54 6.04
CA ASN A 121 8.30 -17.17 7.33
C ASN A 121 7.54 -16.57 8.51
N GLU A 122 7.16 -15.29 8.45
CA GLU A 122 6.59 -14.52 9.57
C GLU A 122 5.13 -14.15 9.33
N ILE A 123 4.71 -13.85 8.09
CA ILE A 123 3.32 -13.39 7.80
C ILE A 123 2.43 -14.55 7.42
N ILE A 124 2.81 -15.35 6.41
CA ILE A 124 1.97 -16.44 5.88
C ILE A 124 1.47 -17.36 6.99
N PRO A 125 2.31 -17.86 7.93
CA PRO A 125 1.86 -18.76 9.00
C PRO A 125 0.83 -18.15 9.96
N GLN A 126 0.64 -16.84 9.96
CA GLN A 126 -0.30 -16.14 10.84
C GLN A 126 -1.66 -15.86 10.17
N ILE A 127 -1.75 -15.95 8.85
CA ILE A 127 -2.94 -15.54 8.07
C ILE A 127 -3.57 -16.67 7.24
N THR A 128 -2.92 -17.83 7.17
CA THR A 128 -3.43 -19.07 6.57
C THR A 128 -3.82 -20.05 7.66
#